data_AF-A0A0U1Z9J4-F1
#
_entry.id   AF-A0A0U1Z9J4-F1
#
_cell.length_a   1.000
_cell.length_b   1.000
_cell.length_c   1.000
_cell.angle_alpha   90.00
_cell.angle_beta   90.00
_cell.angle_gamma   90.00
#
_symmetry.space_group_name_H-M   'P 1'
#
loop_
_entity.id
_entity.type
_entity.pdbx_description
1 polymer ?
#
loop_
_entity_poly.entity_id
_entity_poly.type
_entity_poly.pdbx_seq_one_letter_code
_entity_poly.pdbx_strand_id
1 'polypeptide(L)'
;MNERTAGSPAVQRTASNTKVVGGYLHKIEEVPKEVRDYAINKLNPVDAAGERIKDAQGNNITARISTAKENGSYYGPVILNNEKFLVQAVGKERLSAVVHHKDDVALQGASLALLDAKKTMNGTNVQVHYTGDKAKAYHWSDKSKQAADPAKDAPEKTPQQAPAKEAMKAEDFMKQAADYAKENIKNTNQREAFLKHLGNVTEQAFNKQPEATKSTPAPVQAKQADTGIER
;
A
#
# COMPACT_ATOMS: atom_id res chain seq x y z
N MET A 1 28.86 13.92 -76.13
CA MET A 1 29.91 13.76 -75.11
C MET A 1 29.34 14.26 -73.80
N ASN A 2 29.12 13.33 -72.88
CA ASN A 2 28.66 13.56 -71.51
C ASN A 2 29.74 14.33 -70.75
N GLU A 3 29.36 15.18 -69.79
CA GLU A 3 29.79 15.01 -68.38
C GLU A 3 28.73 15.61 -67.44
N ARG A 4 28.29 14.76 -66.52
CA ARG A 4 27.40 15.07 -65.38
C ARG A 4 28.30 15.47 -64.22
N THR A 5 28.09 16.63 -63.60
CA THR A 5 28.62 16.90 -62.26
C THR A 5 27.51 16.73 -61.24
N ALA A 6 27.65 15.66 -60.47
CA ALA A 6 26.73 15.18 -59.45
C ALA A 6 26.68 16.14 -58.25
N GLY A 7 25.45 16.32 -57.75
CA GLY A 7 25.19 16.96 -56.47
C GLY A 7 25.87 16.20 -55.33
N SER A 8 26.50 16.95 -54.44
CA SER A 8 26.93 16.46 -53.14
C SER A 8 25.70 16.25 -52.25
N PRO A 9 25.44 15.06 -51.70
CA PRO A 9 24.38 14.89 -50.73
C PRO A 9 24.79 15.55 -49.42
N ALA A 10 23.99 16.53 -48.98
CA ALA A 10 24.08 17.08 -47.64
C ALA A 10 23.86 15.93 -46.64
N VAL A 11 24.91 15.59 -45.90
CA VAL A 11 24.82 14.69 -44.75
C VAL A 11 23.93 15.38 -43.72
N GLN A 12 22.66 14.99 -43.69
CA GLN A 12 21.77 15.23 -42.56
C GLN A 12 22.42 14.59 -41.34
N ARG A 13 23.06 15.43 -40.52
CA ARG A 13 23.47 15.06 -39.17
C ARG A 13 22.19 14.74 -38.41
N THR A 14 21.91 13.45 -38.27
CA THR A 14 20.90 12.95 -37.33
C THR A 14 21.24 13.53 -35.97
N ALA A 15 20.33 14.32 -35.41
CA ALA A 15 20.48 14.92 -34.10
C ALA A 15 20.87 13.84 -33.10
N SER A 16 22.11 13.88 -32.62
CA SER A 16 22.55 13.08 -31.50
C SER A 16 21.64 13.41 -30.34
N ASN A 17 20.88 12.41 -29.92
CA ASN A 17 20.02 12.42 -28.74
C ASN A 17 20.91 12.57 -27.51
N THR A 18 21.38 13.79 -27.23
CA THR A 18 22.15 14.10 -26.03
C THR A 18 21.20 13.97 -24.86
N LYS A 19 21.18 12.77 -24.26
CA LYS A 19 20.38 12.47 -23.07
C LYS A 19 20.85 13.42 -21.96
N VAL A 20 20.05 14.45 -21.67
CA VAL A 20 20.36 15.40 -20.61
C VAL A 20 20.27 14.66 -19.29
N VAL A 21 21.38 14.63 -18.53
CA VAL A 21 21.42 13.95 -17.24
C VAL A 21 20.34 14.53 -16.31
N GLY A 22 19.46 13.65 -15.81
CA GLY A 22 18.30 14.05 -14.98
C GLY A 22 17.11 14.59 -15.76
N GLY A 23 17.13 14.51 -17.09
CA GLY A 23 16.01 14.79 -17.97
C GLY A 23 14.91 13.72 -17.88
N TYR A 24 13.79 13.99 -18.54
CA TYR A 24 12.71 13.03 -18.69
C TYR A 24 13.15 11.89 -19.62
N LEU A 25 12.88 10.65 -19.23
CA LEU A 25 13.27 9.46 -20.00
C LEU A 25 12.42 9.29 -21.26
N HIS A 26 11.15 9.68 -21.17
CA HIS A 26 10.17 9.62 -22.25
C HIS A 26 9.46 10.96 -22.39
N LYS A 27 8.95 11.26 -23.58
CA LYS A 27 8.13 12.46 -23.78
C LYS A 27 6.72 12.21 -23.27
N ILE A 28 6.11 13.21 -22.65
CA ILE A 28 4.74 13.05 -22.14
C ILE A 28 3.72 12.88 -23.28
N GLU A 29 4.06 13.32 -24.49
CA GLU A 29 3.27 13.16 -25.71
C GLU A 29 3.23 11.71 -26.22
N GLU A 30 4.22 10.88 -25.86
CA GLU A 30 4.27 9.45 -26.22
C GLU A 30 3.32 8.63 -25.34
N VAL A 31 2.90 9.18 -24.20
CA VAL A 31 1.90 8.56 -23.33
C VAL A 31 0.51 8.77 -23.94
N PRO A 32 -0.28 7.69 -24.15
CA PRO A 32 -1.64 7.80 -24.69
C PRO A 32 -2.49 8.78 -23.90
N LYS A 33 -3.33 9.53 -24.61
CA LYS A 33 -4.17 10.56 -23.99
C LYS A 33 -5.09 9.96 -22.92
N GLU A 34 -5.58 8.76 -23.14
CA GLU A 34 -6.45 8.02 -22.22
C GLU A 34 -5.75 7.75 -20.88
N VAL A 35 -4.46 7.40 -20.91
CA VAL A 35 -3.65 7.18 -19.70
C VAL A 35 -3.45 8.50 -18.96
N ARG A 36 -3.17 9.58 -19.69
CA ARG A 36 -2.97 10.93 -19.12
C ARG A 36 -4.25 11.47 -18.48
N ASP A 37 -5.36 11.41 -19.20
CA ASP A 37 -6.66 11.90 -18.73
C ASP A 37 -7.18 11.06 -17.56
N TYR A 38 -7.01 9.73 -17.61
CA TYR A 38 -7.36 8.85 -16.48
C TYR A 38 -6.59 9.24 -15.22
N ALA A 39 -5.26 9.42 -15.32
CA ALA A 39 -4.43 9.78 -14.18
C ALA A 39 -4.80 11.14 -13.60
N ILE A 40 -5.01 12.16 -14.45
CA ILE A 40 -5.42 13.49 -14.01
C ILE A 40 -6.79 13.43 -13.33
N ASN A 41 -7.77 12.77 -13.94
CA ASN A 41 -9.11 12.66 -13.37
C ASN A 41 -9.14 11.87 -12.06
N LYS A 42 -8.29 10.85 -11.92
CA LYS A 42 -8.20 10.04 -10.69
C LYS A 42 -7.58 10.82 -9.53
N LEU A 43 -6.70 11.77 -9.80
CA LEU A 43 -5.97 12.55 -8.80
C LEU A 43 -6.58 13.91 -8.50
N ASN A 44 -7.44 14.43 -9.38
CA ASN A 44 -8.12 15.69 -9.12
C ASN A 44 -8.99 15.56 -7.87
N PRO A 45 -8.79 16.43 -6.87
CA PRO A 45 -9.57 16.38 -5.65
C PRO A 45 -11.00 16.81 -5.95
N VAL A 46 -11.96 16.01 -5.49
CA VAL A 46 -13.38 16.29 -5.59
C VAL A 46 -13.97 16.48 -4.20
N ASP A 47 -15.00 17.32 -4.09
CA ASP A 47 -15.75 17.52 -2.86
C ASP A 47 -16.73 16.36 -2.61
N ALA A 48 -17.51 16.46 -1.54
CA ALA A 48 -18.50 15.44 -1.19
C ALA A 48 -19.62 15.27 -2.24
N ALA A 49 -19.84 16.26 -3.10
CA ALA A 49 -20.79 16.21 -4.21
C ALA A 49 -20.17 15.68 -5.51
N GLY A 50 -18.84 15.42 -5.52
CA GLY A 50 -18.10 14.97 -6.70
C GLY A 50 -17.62 16.10 -7.60
N GLU A 51 -17.77 17.36 -7.18
CA GLU A 51 -17.33 18.54 -7.93
C GLU A 51 -15.86 18.85 -7.66
N ARG A 52 -15.17 19.47 -8.63
CA ARG A 52 -13.74 19.78 -8.49
C ARG A 52 -13.49 20.81 -7.40
N ILE A 53 -12.58 20.49 -6.48
CA ILE A 53 -12.16 21.41 -5.42
C ILE A 53 -11.35 22.56 -6.03
N LYS A 54 -11.61 23.77 -5.55
CA LYS A 54 -10.91 24.99 -5.94
C LYS A 54 -9.87 25.40 -4.90
N ASP A 55 -8.79 26.03 -5.35
CA ASP A 55 -7.79 26.65 -4.48
C ASP A 55 -8.33 27.95 -3.85
N ALA A 56 -7.52 28.57 -2.99
CA ALA A 56 -7.87 29.82 -2.31
C ALA A 56 -8.12 31.00 -3.28
N GLN A 57 -7.69 30.87 -4.53
CA GLN A 57 -7.81 31.84 -5.61
C GLN A 57 -9.02 31.54 -6.51
N GLY A 58 -9.78 30.47 -6.22
CA GLY A 58 -10.96 30.08 -6.98
C GLY A 58 -10.68 29.26 -8.24
N ASN A 59 -9.44 28.82 -8.47
CA ASN A 59 -9.07 27.97 -9.61
C ASN A 59 -9.21 26.50 -9.25
N ASN A 60 -9.64 25.66 -10.20
CA ASN A 60 -9.71 24.22 -9.97
C ASN A 60 -8.32 23.64 -9.68
N ILE A 61 -8.18 22.94 -8.55
CA ILE A 61 -6.95 22.21 -8.24
C ILE A 61 -6.82 21.11 -9.29
N THR A 62 -5.73 21.18 -10.06
CA THR A 62 -5.48 20.27 -11.17
C THR A 62 -4.24 19.45 -10.90
N ALA A 63 -4.39 18.13 -10.95
CA ALA A 63 -3.29 17.20 -10.86
C ALA A 63 -2.38 17.33 -12.08
N ARG A 64 -1.08 17.14 -11.85
CA ARG A 64 -0.05 17.18 -12.89
C ARG A 64 0.33 15.78 -13.29
N ILE A 65 0.69 15.58 -14.54
CA ILE A 65 1.27 14.33 -15.01
C ILE A 65 2.61 14.57 -15.67
N SER A 66 3.55 13.67 -15.42
CA SER A 66 4.89 13.71 -16.00
C SER A 66 5.41 12.30 -16.22
N THR A 67 6.42 12.13 -17.05
CA THR A 67 7.15 10.87 -17.20
C THR A 67 8.25 10.78 -16.14
N ALA A 68 8.78 9.58 -15.94
CA ALA A 68 9.94 9.39 -15.08
C ALA A 68 11.18 10.13 -15.61
N LYS A 69 11.99 10.63 -14.68
CA LYS A 69 13.29 11.23 -14.94
C LYS A 69 14.40 10.21 -14.73
N GLU A 70 15.49 10.43 -15.43
CA GLU A 70 16.73 9.70 -15.20
C GLU A 70 17.18 9.85 -13.74
N ASN A 71 17.56 8.73 -13.13
CA ASN A 71 17.93 8.64 -11.71
C ASN A 71 16.84 9.13 -10.73
N GLY A 72 15.58 9.23 -11.20
CA GLY A 72 14.45 9.62 -10.38
C GLY A 72 14.05 8.54 -9.37
N SER A 73 13.62 8.99 -8.18
CA SER A 73 13.05 8.12 -7.14
C SER A 73 11.64 8.57 -6.81
N TYR A 74 10.69 7.65 -6.92
CA TYR A 74 9.26 7.92 -6.81
C TYR A 74 8.61 6.99 -5.79
N TYR A 75 7.71 7.54 -4.99
CA TYR A 75 7.11 6.85 -3.86
C TYR A 75 5.61 7.12 -3.83
N GLY A 76 4.81 6.08 -3.66
CA GLY A 76 3.37 6.22 -3.55
C GLY A 76 2.54 5.09 -4.14
N PRO A 77 1.22 5.24 -4.12
CA PRO A 77 0.31 4.24 -4.64
C PRO A 77 0.30 4.25 -6.17
N VAL A 78 0.21 3.07 -6.75
CA VAL A 78 -0.11 2.88 -8.17
C VAL A 78 -1.57 3.26 -8.40
N ILE A 79 -1.85 4.10 -9.39
CA ILE A 79 -3.22 4.50 -9.75
C ILE A 79 -3.72 3.81 -11.01
N LEU A 80 -2.81 3.39 -11.88
CA LEU A 80 -3.09 2.63 -13.08
C LEU A 80 -1.98 1.60 -13.31
N ASN A 81 -2.37 0.35 -13.47
CA ASN A 81 -1.51 -0.72 -13.95
C ASN A 81 -2.13 -1.34 -15.21
N ASN A 82 -1.48 -1.13 -16.36
CA ASN A 82 -1.85 -1.78 -17.61
C ASN A 82 -0.64 -2.56 -18.17
N GLU A 83 -0.70 -3.01 -19.42
CA GLU A 83 0.37 -3.84 -20.01
C GLU A 83 1.64 -3.04 -20.35
N LYS A 84 1.50 -1.75 -20.69
CA LYS A 84 2.62 -0.92 -21.17
C LYS A 84 3.09 0.11 -20.14
N PHE A 85 2.21 0.53 -19.24
CA PHE A 85 2.39 1.66 -18.37
C PHE A 85 2.00 1.32 -16.94
N LEU A 86 2.84 1.80 -16.03
CA LEU A 86 2.55 1.88 -14.61
C LEU A 86 2.48 3.37 -14.26
N VAL A 87 1.34 3.82 -13.73
CA VAL A 87 1.16 5.22 -13.31
C VAL A 87 1.09 5.27 -11.79
N GLN A 88 1.90 6.12 -11.20
CA GLN A 88 2.03 6.27 -9.75
C GLN A 88 1.64 7.67 -9.31
N ALA A 89 0.87 7.78 -8.22
CA ALA A 89 0.63 9.05 -7.55
C ALA A 89 1.78 9.38 -6.59
N VAL A 90 2.45 10.50 -6.81
CA VAL A 90 3.65 10.93 -6.07
C VAL A 90 3.41 12.25 -5.35
N GLY A 91 4.31 12.58 -4.42
CA GLY A 91 4.25 13.78 -3.61
C GLY A 91 3.30 13.65 -2.41
N LYS A 92 3.34 14.66 -1.53
CA LYS A 92 2.59 14.66 -0.26
C LYS A 92 1.08 14.67 -0.47
N GLU A 93 0.62 15.55 -1.35
CA GLU A 93 -0.81 15.75 -1.66
C GLU A 93 -1.33 14.76 -2.72
N ARG A 94 -0.45 13.90 -3.27
CA ARG A 94 -0.80 12.96 -4.35
C ARG A 94 -1.42 13.62 -5.59
N LEU A 95 -1.17 14.92 -5.81
CA LEU A 95 -1.62 15.69 -6.97
C LEU A 95 -0.68 15.60 -8.18
N SER A 96 0.32 14.72 -8.13
CA SER A 96 1.25 14.50 -9.24
C SER A 96 1.25 13.03 -9.61
N ALA A 97 1.08 12.74 -10.89
CA ALA A 97 1.23 11.43 -11.48
C ALA A 97 2.58 11.31 -12.20
N VAL A 98 3.27 10.20 -11.99
CA VAL A 98 4.45 9.81 -12.76
C VAL A 98 4.12 8.56 -13.56
N VAL A 99 4.39 8.64 -14.86
CA VAL A 99 4.19 7.53 -15.80
C VAL A 99 5.53 6.82 -16.00
N HIS A 100 5.49 5.49 -15.84
CA HIS A 100 6.60 4.59 -16.08
C HIS A 100 6.24 3.64 -17.22
N HIS A 101 7.16 3.45 -18.16
CA HIS A 101 7.06 2.36 -19.13
C HIS A 101 7.41 1.05 -18.43
N LYS A 102 6.56 0.03 -18.55
CA LYS A 102 6.79 -1.26 -17.86
C LYS A 102 8.01 -2.00 -18.40
N ASP A 103 8.37 -1.80 -19.65
CA ASP A 103 9.60 -2.34 -20.27
C ASP A 103 10.90 -1.80 -19.64
N ASP A 104 10.80 -0.68 -18.90
CA ASP A 104 11.92 -0.08 -18.18
C ASP A 104 11.90 -0.40 -16.69
N VAL A 105 10.82 -0.99 -16.17
CA VAL A 105 10.63 -1.21 -14.73
C VAL A 105 10.68 -2.69 -14.41
N ALA A 106 11.71 -3.11 -13.68
CA ALA A 106 11.79 -4.44 -13.11
C ALA A 106 11.07 -4.49 -11.76
N LEU A 107 9.93 -5.19 -11.69
CA LEU A 107 9.23 -5.44 -10.43
C LEU A 107 10.05 -6.39 -9.55
N GLN A 108 10.39 -5.95 -8.34
CA GLN A 108 11.17 -6.72 -7.39
C GLN A 108 10.24 -7.35 -6.34
N GLY A 109 10.40 -8.66 -6.16
CA GLY A 109 9.62 -9.47 -5.22
C GLY A 109 8.39 -10.15 -5.85
N ALA A 110 8.11 -11.37 -5.39
CA ALA A 110 7.05 -12.22 -5.93
C ALA A 110 5.65 -11.60 -5.80
N SER A 111 5.38 -10.87 -4.71
CA SER A 111 4.09 -10.24 -4.47
C SER A 111 3.77 -9.16 -5.52
N LEU A 112 4.73 -8.31 -5.88
CA LEU A 112 4.50 -7.28 -6.90
C LEU A 112 4.29 -7.89 -8.28
N ALA A 113 5.07 -8.91 -8.65
CA ALA A 113 4.88 -9.62 -9.90
C ALA A 113 3.50 -10.30 -9.98
N LEU A 114 3.01 -10.87 -8.87
CA LEU A 114 1.69 -11.48 -8.80
C LEU A 114 0.57 -10.44 -8.94
N LEU A 115 0.68 -9.31 -8.24
CA LEU A 115 -0.29 -8.20 -8.34
C LEU A 115 -0.30 -7.60 -9.75
N ASP A 116 0.86 -7.57 -10.40
CA ASP A 116 0.97 -7.12 -11.77
C ASP A 116 0.28 -8.05 -12.76
N ALA A 117 0.58 -9.35 -12.67
CA ALA A 117 -0.03 -10.39 -13.50
C ALA A 117 -1.56 -10.43 -13.33
N LYS A 118 -2.06 -10.19 -12.11
CA LYS A 118 -3.50 -10.12 -11.82
C LYS A 118 -4.13 -8.75 -12.16
N LYS A 119 -3.34 -7.76 -12.58
CA LYS A 119 -3.77 -6.36 -12.79
C LYS A 119 -4.43 -5.74 -11.54
N THR A 120 -4.07 -6.22 -10.35
CA THR A 120 -4.58 -5.75 -9.04
C THR A 120 -3.58 -4.87 -8.29
N MET A 121 -2.56 -4.36 -8.97
CA MET A 121 -1.53 -3.51 -8.36
C MET A 121 -2.05 -2.10 -8.01
N ASN A 122 -3.20 -1.69 -8.54
CA ASN A 122 -3.80 -0.38 -8.23
C ASN A 122 -4.05 -0.25 -6.71
N GLY A 123 -3.66 0.88 -6.14
CA GLY A 123 -3.68 1.16 -4.71
C GLY A 123 -2.45 0.64 -3.94
N THR A 124 -1.64 -0.23 -4.55
CA THR A 124 -0.42 -0.75 -3.91
C THR A 124 0.64 0.34 -3.86
N ASN A 125 1.21 0.57 -2.68
CA ASN A 125 2.31 1.50 -2.52
C ASN A 125 3.62 0.86 -2.99
N VAL A 126 4.32 1.57 -3.87
CA VAL A 126 5.59 1.12 -4.43
C VAL A 126 6.64 2.23 -4.36
N GLN A 127 7.90 1.83 -4.36
CA GLN A 127 9.05 2.71 -4.60
C GLN A 127 9.61 2.34 -5.97
N VAL A 128 9.65 3.29 -6.90
CA VAL A 128 10.30 3.12 -8.21
C VAL A 128 11.56 3.96 -8.23
N HIS A 129 12.71 3.30 -8.36
CA HIS A 129 14.01 3.96 -8.43
C HIS A 129 14.67 3.68 -9.77
N TYR A 130 15.00 4.74 -10.51
CA TYR A 130 15.76 4.65 -11.76
C TYR A 130 17.26 4.68 -11.51
N THR A 131 17.99 3.88 -12.27
CA THR A 131 19.45 3.93 -12.43
C THR A 131 19.71 4.04 -13.93
N GLY A 132 19.96 5.26 -14.39
CA GLY A 132 19.94 5.59 -15.82
C GLY A 132 18.52 5.54 -16.40
N ASP A 133 18.32 4.72 -17.42
CA ASP A 133 17.05 4.49 -18.13
C ASP A 133 16.21 3.35 -17.55
N LYS A 134 16.81 2.45 -16.75
CA LYS A 134 16.10 1.33 -16.12
C LYS A 134 15.74 1.61 -14.68
N ALA A 135 14.66 1.01 -14.21
CA ALA A 135 14.16 1.13 -12.86
C ALA A 135 13.95 -0.21 -12.19
N LYS A 136 13.99 -0.17 -10.85
CA LYS A 136 13.52 -1.24 -9.99
C LYS A 136 12.36 -0.73 -9.15
N ALA A 137 11.28 -1.52 -9.12
CA ALA A 137 10.11 -1.22 -8.30
C ALA A 137 10.05 -2.17 -7.10
N TYR A 138 9.96 -1.62 -5.90
CA TYR A 138 9.87 -2.35 -4.64
C TYR A 138 8.55 -2.04 -3.96
N HIS A 139 8.08 -2.95 -3.10
CA HIS A 139 6.97 -2.63 -2.23
C HIS A 139 7.40 -1.54 -1.24
N TRP A 140 6.55 -0.54 -1.03
CA TRP A 140 6.85 0.56 -0.12
C TRP A 140 5.75 0.71 0.91
N SER A 141 6.10 0.68 2.18
CA SER A 141 5.17 0.98 3.26
C SER A 141 5.38 2.42 3.66
N ASP A 142 4.35 3.26 3.48
CA ASP A 142 4.39 4.65 3.91
C ASP A 142 4.37 4.69 5.45
N LYS A 143 5.56 4.82 6.05
CA LYS A 143 5.73 4.89 7.52
C LYS A 143 4.93 6.02 8.16
N SER A 144 4.52 7.04 7.39
CA SER A 144 3.66 8.12 7.89
C SER A 144 2.20 7.68 8.07
N LYS A 145 1.75 6.64 7.36
CA LYS A 145 0.43 6.01 7.54
C LYS A 145 0.44 4.85 8.53
N GLN A 146 1.61 4.28 8.82
CA GLN A 146 1.77 3.23 9.82
C GLN A 146 1.48 3.71 11.26
N ALA A 147 1.46 5.03 11.48
CA ALA A 147 1.05 5.64 12.76
C ALA A 147 -0.47 5.85 12.91
N ALA A 148 -1.28 5.56 11.88
CA ALA A 148 -2.71 5.81 11.89
C ALA A 148 -3.59 4.57 12.12
N ASP A 149 -3.00 3.36 12.20
CA ASP A 149 -3.78 2.14 12.42
C ASP A 149 -2.89 1.00 12.97
N PRO A 150 -2.58 0.95 14.28
CA PRO A 150 -1.83 -0.15 14.88
C PRO A 150 -2.60 -1.50 14.86
N ALA A 151 -3.79 -1.56 14.28
CA ALA A 151 -4.65 -2.75 14.27
C ALA A 151 -4.56 -3.59 12.98
N LYS A 152 -3.82 -3.18 11.93
CA LYS A 152 -3.79 -3.92 10.64
C LYS A 152 -2.44 -4.55 10.26
N ASP A 153 -1.39 -4.30 11.04
CA ASP A 153 -0.09 -4.99 10.92
C ASP A 153 0.12 -6.04 12.04
N ALA A 154 -0.95 -6.45 12.74
CA ALA A 154 -0.90 -7.73 13.43
C ALA A 154 -0.97 -8.81 12.35
N PRO A 155 0.07 -9.67 12.19
CA PRO A 155 -0.07 -10.81 11.30
C PRO A 155 -1.30 -11.59 11.75
N GLU A 156 -2.22 -11.80 10.82
CA GLU A 156 -3.39 -12.67 10.96
C GLU A 156 -2.87 -14.09 11.23
N LYS A 157 -2.49 -14.34 12.49
CA LYS A 157 -2.36 -15.69 13.01
C LYS A 157 -3.77 -16.23 13.04
N THR A 158 -4.07 -17.01 12.00
CA THR A 158 -5.03 -18.10 12.03
C THR A 158 -5.14 -18.65 13.46
N PRO A 159 -6.34 -18.86 14.03
CA PRO A 159 -6.48 -19.58 15.29
C PRO A 159 -6.17 -21.07 15.03
N GLN A 160 -4.88 -21.35 14.82
CA GLN A 160 -4.36 -22.68 14.83
C GLN A 160 -4.16 -23.02 16.31
N GLN A 161 -5.05 -23.88 16.80
CA GLN A 161 -4.90 -24.56 18.07
C GLN A 161 -3.45 -25.00 18.27
N ALA A 162 -2.82 -24.47 19.31
CA ALA A 162 -1.62 -25.02 19.93
C ALA A 162 -1.84 -25.00 21.45
N PRO A 163 -1.28 -25.98 22.15
CA PRO A 163 -1.89 -26.58 23.33
C PRO A 163 -1.80 -25.69 24.57
N ALA A 164 -2.74 -25.89 25.49
CA ALA A 164 -2.75 -25.31 26.83
C ALA A 164 -1.35 -25.39 27.47
N LYS A 165 -0.68 -24.25 27.58
CA LYS A 165 0.41 -24.05 28.54
C LYS A 165 0.03 -22.84 29.38
N GLU A 166 -0.35 -23.17 30.61
CA GLU A 166 -0.35 -22.37 31.82
C GLU A 166 -0.71 -20.89 31.65
N ALA A 167 -1.92 -20.54 32.09
CA ALA A 167 -2.35 -19.16 32.28
C ALA A 167 -1.27 -18.41 33.09
N MET A 168 -0.43 -17.62 32.40
CA MET A 168 0.49 -16.71 33.07
C MET A 168 -0.36 -15.75 33.90
N LYS A 169 -0.01 -15.63 35.17
CA LYS A 169 -0.70 -14.73 36.10
C LYS A 169 -0.49 -13.30 35.62
N ALA A 170 -1.46 -12.43 35.91
CA ALA A 170 -1.42 -11.01 35.51
C ALA A 170 -0.13 -10.33 35.99
N GLU A 171 0.41 -10.76 37.14
CA GLU A 171 1.69 -10.27 37.67
C GLU A 171 2.90 -10.61 36.79
N ASP A 172 2.98 -11.83 36.26
CA ASP A 172 4.08 -12.26 35.39
C ASP A 172 4.02 -11.55 34.02
N PHE A 173 2.82 -11.34 33.51
CA PHE A 173 2.58 -10.57 32.28
C PHE A 173 3.02 -9.11 32.44
N MET A 174 2.65 -8.46 33.55
CA MET A 174 3.01 -7.07 33.83
C MET A 174 4.53 -6.90 34.02
N LYS A 175 5.20 -7.89 34.61
CA LYS A 175 6.66 -7.87 34.76
C LYS A 175 7.37 -7.94 33.40
N GLN A 176 6.94 -8.85 32.52
CA GLN A 176 7.50 -8.97 31.18
C GLN A 176 7.26 -7.70 30.34
N ALA A 177 6.09 -7.08 30.48
CA ALA A 177 5.78 -5.81 29.84
C ALA A 177 6.67 -4.66 30.34
N ALA A 178 6.99 -4.63 31.64
CA ALA A 178 7.91 -3.66 32.23
C ALA A 178 9.33 -3.80 31.71
N ASP A 179 9.85 -5.03 31.61
CA ASP A 179 11.16 -5.30 31.04
C ASP A 179 11.22 -4.90 29.56
N TYR A 180 10.21 -5.27 28.77
CA TYR A 180 10.10 -4.85 27.37
C TYR A 180 10.09 -3.33 27.20
N ALA A 181 9.31 -2.62 28.03
CA ALA A 181 9.19 -1.17 27.98
C ALA A 181 10.52 -0.48 28.36
N LYS A 182 11.30 -1.09 29.27
CA LYS A 182 12.61 -0.58 29.67
C LYS A 182 13.64 -0.66 28.54
N GLU A 183 13.62 -1.74 27.77
CA GLU A 183 14.55 -1.97 26.67
C GLU A 183 14.18 -1.24 25.38
N ASN A 184 12.87 -1.09 25.10
CA ASN A 184 12.38 -0.62 23.81
C ASN A 184 11.84 0.82 23.81
N ILE A 185 11.47 1.36 24.98
CA ILE A 185 10.94 2.72 25.09
C ILE A 185 11.97 3.62 25.78
N LYS A 186 12.64 4.47 24.98
CA LYS A 186 13.70 5.38 25.47
C LYS A 186 13.15 6.58 26.26
N ASN A 187 11.89 6.98 26.05
CA ASN A 187 11.26 8.11 26.73
C ASN A 187 10.49 7.66 27.97
N THR A 188 10.83 8.21 29.14
CA THR A 188 10.23 7.85 30.44
C THR A 188 8.72 8.05 30.47
N ASN A 189 8.21 9.18 29.97
CA ASN A 189 6.78 9.48 29.98
C ASN A 189 5.99 8.51 29.08
N GLN A 190 6.58 8.09 27.95
CA GLN A 190 5.96 7.09 27.07
C GLN A 190 6.00 5.70 27.67
N ARG A 191 7.06 5.37 28.40
CA ARG A 191 7.19 4.10 29.13
C ARG A 191 6.12 3.98 30.20
N GLU A 192 5.91 5.04 30.97
CA GLU A 192 4.87 5.09 31.99
C GLU A 192 3.46 5.05 31.39
N ALA A 193 3.21 5.77 30.30
CA ALA A 193 1.94 5.72 29.58
C ALA A 193 1.64 4.32 29.03
N PHE A 194 2.65 3.63 28.51
CA PHE A 194 2.55 2.25 28.02
C PHE A 194 2.22 1.27 29.13
N LEU A 195 2.93 1.34 30.27
CA LEU A 195 2.68 0.46 31.41
C LEU A 195 1.30 0.70 32.04
N LYS A 196 0.87 1.96 32.12
CA LYS A 196 -0.47 2.32 32.58
C LYS A 196 -1.56 1.80 31.64
N HIS A 197 -1.33 1.87 30.33
CA HIS A 197 -2.26 1.32 29.35
C HIS A 197 -2.37 -0.20 29.45
N LEU A 198 -1.24 -0.89 29.59
CA LEU A 198 -1.24 -2.35 29.78
C LEU A 198 -1.87 -2.77 31.10
N GLY A 199 -1.67 -2.01 32.18
CA GLY A 199 -2.40 -2.23 33.44
C GLY A 199 -3.91 -2.21 33.22
N ASN A 200 -4.43 -1.15 32.60
CA ASN A 200 -5.86 -1.01 32.33
C ASN A 200 -6.42 -2.12 31.41
N VAL A 201 -5.67 -2.51 30.38
CA VAL A 201 -6.09 -3.59 29.44
C VAL A 201 -6.05 -4.96 30.13
N THR A 202 -5.04 -5.20 30.96
CA THR A 202 -4.91 -6.45 31.73
C THR A 202 -5.99 -6.54 32.79
N GLU A 203 -6.31 -5.44 33.49
CA GLU A 203 -7.44 -5.38 34.41
C GLU A 203 -8.77 -5.62 33.68
N GLN A 204 -8.97 -5.09 32.48
CA GLN A 204 -10.19 -5.39 31.70
C GLN A 204 -10.27 -6.85 31.23
N ALA A 205 -9.13 -7.48 30.94
CA ALA A 205 -9.05 -8.86 30.48
C ALA A 205 -9.20 -9.88 31.62
N PHE A 206 -8.68 -9.57 32.82
CA PHE A 206 -8.69 -10.46 33.98
C PHE A 206 -9.82 -10.19 34.98
N ASN A 207 -10.38 -8.97 35.02
CA ASN A 207 -11.50 -8.62 35.92
C ASN A 207 -12.88 -8.87 35.27
N LYS A 208 -12.94 -9.31 34.00
CA LYS A 208 -14.12 -9.99 33.46
C LYS A 208 -14.11 -11.45 33.93
N GLN A 209 -14.60 -11.65 35.15
CA GLN A 209 -15.18 -12.93 35.53
C GLN A 209 -16.21 -13.33 34.45
N PRO A 210 -16.22 -14.59 33.96
CA PRO A 210 -17.18 -14.99 32.96
C PRO A 210 -18.59 -14.89 33.55
N GLU A 211 -19.40 -13.95 33.05
CA GLU A 211 -20.84 -14.13 33.11
C GLU A 211 -21.14 -15.43 32.37
N ALA A 212 -21.53 -16.43 33.16
CA ALA A 212 -21.99 -17.71 32.67
C ALA A 212 -23.04 -17.47 31.60
N THR A 213 -22.69 -17.78 30.35
CA THR A 213 -23.65 -18.20 29.36
C THR A 213 -24.42 -19.38 29.95
N LYS A 214 -25.63 -19.11 30.46
CA LYS A 214 -26.63 -20.14 30.73
C LYS A 214 -27.00 -20.77 29.40
N SER A 215 -26.23 -21.76 28.99
CA SER A 215 -26.66 -22.80 28.07
C SER A 215 -27.78 -23.57 28.75
N THR A 216 -29.01 -23.35 28.31
CA THR A 216 -30.13 -24.26 28.58
C THR A 216 -29.78 -25.61 27.93
N PRO A 217 -29.67 -26.72 28.67
CA PRO A 217 -29.47 -28.02 28.05
C PRO A 217 -30.79 -28.49 27.43
N ALA A 218 -30.74 -28.83 26.13
CA ALA A 218 -31.78 -29.63 25.49
C ALA A 218 -31.78 -31.04 26.13
N PRO A 219 -32.92 -31.57 26.58
CA PRO A 219 -32.98 -32.95 27.03
C PRO A 219 -33.01 -33.89 25.81
N VAL A 220 -31.99 -34.73 25.72
CA VAL A 220 -31.94 -35.89 24.83
C VAL A 220 -32.85 -36.95 25.46
N GLN A 221 -34.00 -37.26 24.86
CA GLN A 221 -34.73 -38.49 25.16
C GLN A 221 -34.59 -39.46 23.99
N ALA A 222 -33.75 -40.46 24.19
CA ALA A 222 -33.73 -41.68 23.39
C ALA A 222 -34.63 -42.73 24.07
N LYS A 223 -35.73 -43.06 23.38
CA LYS A 223 -36.21 -44.42 23.06
C LYS A 223 -36.37 -45.46 24.19
N GLN A 224 -37.62 -45.88 24.44
CA GLN A 224 -38.18 -47.23 24.17
C GLN A 224 -39.46 -47.47 25.00
N ALA A 225 -40.58 -47.76 24.33
CA ALA A 225 -41.26 -49.08 24.24
C ALA A 225 -42.20 -49.31 25.44
N ASP A 226 -43.52 -49.28 25.23
CA ASP A 226 -44.39 -50.41 24.84
C ASP A 226 -45.16 -50.94 26.07
N THR A 227 -46.35 -51.49 25.84
CA THR A 227 -47.43 -51.88 26.78
C THR A 227 -48.30 -50.71 27.26
N GLY A 228 -49.63 -50.78 27.29
CA GLY A 228 -50.56 -51.88 27.13
C GLY A 228 -51.93 -51.37 27.56
N ILE A 229 -52.97 -51.88 26.91
CA ILE A 229 -54.40 -51.59 27.04
C ILE A 229 -54.93 -51.85 28.48
N GLU A 230 -56.01 -51.14 28.86
CA GLU A 230 -57.06 -51.43 29.87
C GLU A 230 -57.34 -50.16 30.72
N ARG A 231 -58.55 -49.62 30.89
CA ARG A 231 -59.96 -49.99 30.66
C ARG A 231 -60.79 -48.72 30.48
#